data_AF-A0A9W4XU82-F1
#
_entry.id   AF-A0A9W4XU82-F1
#
_cell.length_a   1.000
_cell.length_b   1.000
_cell.length_c   1.000
_cell.angle_alpha   90.00
_cell.angle_beta   90.00
_cell.angle_gamma   90.00
#
_symmetry.space_group_name_H-M   'P 1'
#
loop_
_entity.id
_entity.type
_entity.pdbx_description
1 polymer ?
#
loop_
_entity_poly.entity_id
_entity_poly.type
_entity_poly.pdbx_seq_one_letter_code
_entity_poly.pdbx_strand_id
1 'polypeptide(L)'
;MLSVKQPSVVQMLKKLDERGLVVYTKAGVRLAEEGEAIGSSMMRNSRLLEVLMDSALKVEIDEEMVCGIEHHMKPQFTDALCTMLGHPRKCPHGYAIPRGSCCPEDA
;
A
#
# COMPACT_ATOMS: atom_id res chain seq x y z
N MET A 1 -4.38 -2.11 -13.50
CA MET A 1 -3.38 -3.00 -14.13
C MET A 1 -2.28 -2.14 -14.75
N LEU A 2 -1.02 -2.59 -14.69
CA LEU A 2 0.09 -1.87 -15.32
C LEU A 2 0.10 -2.13 -16.83
N SER A 3 0.06 -1.07 -17.65
CA SER A 3 0.05 -1.15 -19.12
C SER A 3 1.43 -1.47 -19.70
N VAL A 4 1.96 -2.67 -19.39
CA VAL A 4 3.32 -3.10 -19.75
C VAL A 4 3.32 -4.42 -20.54
N LYS A 5 4.36 -4.63 -21.36
CA LYS A 5 4.51 -5.85 -22.17
C LYS A 5 5.00 -7.03 -21.33
N GLN A 6 4.61 -8.25 -21.71
CA GLN A 6 4.97 -9.50 -21.01
C GLN A 6 6.50 -9.68 -20.80
N PRO A 7 7.38 -9.45 -21.80
CA PRO A 7 8.83 -9.56 -21.59
C PRO A 7 9.35 -8.57 -20.54
N SER A 8 8.76 -7.37 -20.47
CA SER A 8 9.11 -6.35 -19.47
C SER A 8 8.73 -6.80 -18.06
N VAL A 9 7.57 -7.46 -17.89
CA VAL A 9 7.16 -8.03 -16.60
C VAL A 9 8.17 -9.07 -16.13
N VAL A 10 8.56 -10.02 -16.99
CA VAL A 10 9.55 -11.05 -16.64
C VAL A 10 10.90 -10.43 -16.25
N GLN A 11 11.35 -9.42 -17.00
CA GLN A 11 12.59 -8.72 -16.67
C GLN A 11 12.51 -7.99 -15.31
N MET A 12 11.37 -7.37 -15.00
CA MET A 12 11.17 -6.72 -13.71
C MET A 12 11.09 -7.70 -12.55
N LEU A 13 10.42 -8.85 -12.73
CA LEU A 13 10.37 -9.91 -11.72
C LEU A 13 11.77 -10.42 -11.37
N LYS A 14 12.64 -10.63 -12.38
CA LYS A 14 14.05 -11.00 -12.14
C LYS A 14 14.80 -9.93 -11.34
N LYS A 15 14.64 -8.65 -11.69
CA LYS A 15 15.27 -7.55 -10.94
C LYS A 15 14.78 -7.45 -9.49
N LEU A 16 13.50 -7.72 -9.24
CA LEU A 16 12.94 -7.73 -7.89
C LEU A 16 13.44 -8.93 -7.08
N ASP A 17 13.63 -10.08 -7.73
CA ASP A 17 14.18 -11.30 -7.13
C ASP A 17 15.66 -11.12 -6.74
N GLU A 18 16.45 -10.54 -7.65
CA GLU A 18 17.84 -10.14 -7.40
C GLU A 18 17.98 -9.14 -6.23
N ARG A 19 16.94 -8.34 -5.98
CA ARG A 19 16.86 -7.39 -4.87
C ARG A 19 16.28 -7.99 -3.58
N GLY A 20 15.91 -9.27 -3.58
CA GLY A 20 15.32 -9.93 -2.41
C GLY A 20 13.90 -9.46 -2.05
N LEU A 21 13.19 -8.80 -2.97
CA LEU A 21 11.83 -8.27 -2.74
C LEU A 21 10.75 -9.29 -3.12
N VAL A 22 11.04 -10.15 -4.08
CA VAL A 22 10.18 -11.28 -4.47
C VAL A 22 11.00 -12.56 -4.50
N VAL A 23 10.31 -13.69 -4.53
CA VAL A 23 10.89 -14.99 -4.87
C VAL A 23 10.25 -15.44 -6.17
N TYR A 24 11.02 -15.40 -7.25
CA TYR A 24 10.58 -15.75 -8.60
C TYR A 24 11.13 -17.12 -9.01
N THR A 25 10.22 -18.09 -9.19
CA THR A 25 10.58 -19.47 -9.55
C THR A 25 9.76 -19.95 -10.73
N LYS A 26 10.09 -21.14 -11.25
CA LYS A 26 9.25 -21.82 -12.26
C LYS A 26 7.82 -22.09 -11.79
N ALA A 27 7.59 -22.14 -10.47
CA ALA A 27 6.28 -22.37 -9.87
C ALA A 27 5.44 -21.07 -9.72
N GLY A 28 6.03 -19.89 -9.94
CA GLY A 28 5.34 -18.61 -9.83
C GLY A 28 6.17 -17.55 -9.10
N VAL A 29 5.47 -16.49 -8.65
CA VAL A 29 6.03 -15.38 -7.89
C VAL A 29 5.35 -15.29 -6.53
N ARG A 30 6.12 -15.03 -5.48
CA ARG A 30 5.62 -14.65 -4.16
C ARG A 30 6.43 -13.47 -3.62
N LEU A 31 5.85 -12.67 -2.74
CA LEU A 31 6.61 -11.64 -2.02
C LEU A 31 7.61 -12.31 -1.07
N ALA A 32 8.79 -11.71 -0.96
CA ALA A 32 9.70 -11.96 0.15
C ALA A 32 9.28 -11.11 1.34
N GLU A 33 9.86 -11.34 2.52
CA GLU A 33 9.50 -10.62 3.75
C GLU A 33 9.61 -9.09 3.59
N GLU A 34 10.71 -8.60 2.99
CA GLU A 34 10.89 -7.17 2.72
C GLU A 34 9.86 -6.64 1.72
N GLY A 35 9.56 -7.42 0.67
CA GLY A 35 8.54 -7.06 -0.31
C GLY A 35 7.14 -6.99 0.27
N GLU A 36 6.81 -7.89 1.19
CA GLU A 36 5.55 -7.88 1.94
C GLU A 36 5.44 -6.63 2.82
N ALA A 37 6.52 -6.27 3.52
CA ALA A 37 6.56 -5.06 4.35
C ALA A 37 6.36 -3.78 3.52
N ILE A 38 7.05 -3.67 2.37
CA ILE A 38 6.89 -2.53 1.45
C ILE A 38 5.48 -2.49 0.88
N GLY A 39 4.97 -3.62 0.37
CA GLY A 39 3.62 -3.71 -0.18
C GLY A 39 2.54 -3.36 0.84
N SER A 40 2.69 -3.86 2.07
CA SER A 40 1.81 -3.54 3.20
C SER A 40 1.81 -2.04 3.54
N SER A 41 2.99 -1.40 3.54
CA SER A 41 3.10 0.06 3.73
C SER A 41 2.40 0.85 2.63
N MET A 42 2.54 0.42 1.36
CA MET A 42 1.87 1.07 0.23
C MET A 42 0.35 0.94 0.36
N MET A 43 -0.16 -0.27 0.63
CA MET A 43 -1.60 -0.50 0.85
C MET A 43 -2.15 0.30 2.03
N ARG A 44 -1.37 0.49 3.10
CA ARG A 44 -1.74 1.35 4.23
C ARG A 44 -1.86 2.80 3.80
N ASN A 45 -0.92 3.31 3.00
CA ASN A 45 -0.95 4.66 2.48
C ASN A 45 -2.20 4.93 1.63
N SER A 46 -2.46 4.10 0.61
CA SER A 46 -3.62 4.27 -0.28
C SER A 46 -4.92 4.27 0.51
N ARG A 47 -5.12 3.26 1.37
CA ARG A 47 -6.35 3.10 2.13
C ARG A 47 -6.59 4.24 3.12
N LEU A 48 -5.54 4.83 3.70
CA LEU A 48 -5.70 6.00 4.57
C LEU A 48 -6.03 7.27 3.78
N LEU A 49 -5.51 7.42 2.54
CA LEU A 49 -5.90 8.50 1.65
C LEU A 49 -7.36 8.38 1.21
N GLU A 50 -7.82 7.15 0.91
CA GLU A 50 -9.24 6.88 0.62
C GLU A 50 -10.13 7.30 1.80
N VAL A 51 -9.77 6.92 3.03
CA VAL A 51 -10.50 7.35 4.24
C VAL A 51 -10.43 8.88 4.43
N LEU A 52 -9.29 9.51 4.16
CA LEU A 52 -9.15 10.97 4.23
C LEU A 52 -10.15 11.67 3.30
N MET A 53 -10.21 11.25 2.03
CA MET A 53 -11.11 11.81 1.02
C MET A 53 -12.58 11.65 1.42
N ASP A 54 -12.98 10.43 1.79
CA ASP A 54 -14.35 10.10 2.15
C ASP A 54 -14.79 10.71 3.50
N SER A 55 -13.99 10.52 4.56
CA SER A 55 -14.43 10.78 5.92
C SER A 55 -14.15 12.20 6.40
N ALA A 56 -13.02 12.80 6.01
CA ALA A 56 -12.63 14.14 6.46
C ALA A 56 -12.91 15.22 5.42
N LEU A 57 -12.57 14.98 4.15
CA LEU A 57 -12.72 15.96 3.07
C LEU A 57 -14.14 15.96 2.46
N LYS A 58 -14.90 14.86 2.60
CA LYS A 58 -16.25 14.70 2.04
C LYS A 58 -16.29 14.87 0.53
N VAL A 59 -15.28 14.32 -0.15
CA VAL A 59 -15.17 14.30 -1.62
C VAL A 59 -15.18 12.87 -2.14
N GLU A 60 -15.48 12.71 -3.43
CA GLU A 60 -15.34 11.43 -4.11
C GLU A 60 -13.88 10.97 -4.11
N ILE A 61 -13.68 9.65 -4.05
CA ILE A 61 -12.35 9.05 -4.05
C ILE A 61 -11.77 9.14 -5.47
N ASP A 62 -10.71 9.91 -5.61
CA ASP A 62 -9.92 9.99 -6.84
C ASP A 62 -8.78 8.95 -6.77
N GLU A 63 -9.01 7.78 -7.39
CA GLU A 63 -8.04 6.66 -7.40
C GLU A 63 -6.71 7.05 -8.05
N GLU A 64 -6.71 7.93 -9.05
CA GLU A 64 -5.48 8.38 -9.73
C GLU A 64 -4.65 9.25 -8.79
N MET A 65 -5.30 10.16 -8.08
CA MET A 65 -4.64 10.99 -7.07
C MET A 65 -4.10 10.16 -5.91
N VAL A 66 -4.88 9.19 -5.40
CA VAL A 66 -4.44 8.27 -4.35
C VAL A 66 -3.19 7.51 -4.79
N CYS A 67 -3.20 6.91 -5.98
CA CYS A 67 -2.08 6.18 -6.56
C CYS A 67 -0.84 7.08 -6.73
N GLY A 68 -1.01 8.36 -7.10
CA GLY A 68 0.11 9.31 -7.19
C GLY A 68 0.73 9.65 -5.84
N ILE A 69 -0.10 9.84 -4.80
CA ILE A 69 0.35 10.29 -3.47
C ILE A 69 0.95 9.14 -2.66
N GLU A 70 0.38 7.93 -2.72
CA GLU A 70 0.76 6.81 -1.84
C GLU A 70 2.26 6.48 -1.87
N HIS A 71 2.91 6.65 -3.03
CA HIS A 71 4.32 6.34 -3.25
C HIS A 71 5.27 7.35 -2.60
N HIS A 72 4.77 8.53 -2.21
CA HIS A 72 5.55 9.65 -1.70
C HIS A 72 5.34 9.89 -0.20
N MET A 73 4.45 9.12 0.44
CA MET A 73 4.17 9.22 1.87
C MET A 73 5.28 8.58 2.70
N LYS A 74 5.86 9.37 3.60
CA LYS A 74 6.80 8.86 4.61
C LYS A 74 6.05 8.25 5.79
N PRO A 75 6.63 7.27 6.52
CA PRO A 75 5.98 6.61 7.66
C PRO A 75 5.42 7.57 8.71
N GLN A 76 6.15 8.64 9.03
CA GLN A 76 5.71 9.66 9.98
C GLN A 76 4.40 10.35 9.55
N PHE A 77 4.25 10.65 8.25
CA PHE A 77 3.03 11.26 7.72
C PHE A 77 1.87 10.26 7.74
N THR A 78 2.12 9.02 7.30
CA THR A 78 1.12 7.93 7.33
C THR A 78 0.59 7.68 8.74
N ASP A 79 1.48 7.64 9.73
CA ASP A 79 1.10 7.40 11.12
C ASP A 79 0.34 8.59 11.72
N ALA A 80 0.76 9.82 11.43
CA ALA A 80 0.02 11.02 11.83
C ALA A 80 -1.38 11.07 11.20
N LEU A 81 -1.50 10.73 9.92
CA LEU A 81 -2.77 10.63 9.20
C LEU A 81 -3.66 9.55 9.82
N CYS A 82 -3.12 8.37 10.11
CA CYS A 82 -3.85 7.29 10.76
C CYS A 82 -4.41 7.71 12.13
N THR A 83 -3.61 8.40 12.94
CA THR A 83 -4.04 8.94 14.24
C THR A 83 -5.11 10.02 14.08
N MET A 84 -4.92 10.97 13.16
CA MET A 84 -5.91 12.02 12.88
C MET A 84 -7.27 11.46 12.47
N LEU A 85 -7.28 10.35 11.73
CA LEU A 85 -8.49 9.65 11.29
C LEU A 85 -9.08 8.71 12.36
N GLY A 86 -8.52 8.67 13.57
CA GLY A 86 -9.02 7.82 14.66
C GLY A 86 -8.71 6.34 14.50
N HIS A 87 -7.57 6.00 13.89
CA HIS A 87 -7.10 4.63 13.66
C HIS A 87 -8.09 3.71 12.93
N PRO A 88 -8.58 4.09 11.74
CA PRO A 88 -9.53 3.28 10.98
C PRO A 88 -8.94 1.91 10.66
N ARG A 89 -9.82 0.90 10.56
CA ARG A 89 -9.44 -0.50 10.28
C ARG A 89 -9.95 -1.03 8.96
N LYS A 90 -10.86 -0.32 8.31
CA LYS A 90 -11.33 -0.60 6.96
C LYS A 90 -11.34 0.69 6.15
N CYS A 91 -10.99 0.60 4.86
CA CYS A 91 -11.22 1.70 3.93
C CYS A 91 -12.68 1.73 3.45
N PRO A 92 -13.12 2.78 2.74
CA PRO A 92 -14.48 2.89 2.20
C PRO A 92 -14.89 1.71 1.30
N HIS A 93 -13.92 1.05 0.66
CA HIS A 93 -14.13 -0.17 -0.14
C HIS A 93 -14.25 -1.47 0.69
N GLY A 94 -14.14 -1.40 2.03
CA GLY A 94 -14.28 -2.53 2.94
C GLY A 94 -13.01 -3.34 3.19
N TYR A 95 -11.88 -2.98 2.57
CA TYR A 95 -10.60 -3.68 2.76
C TYR A 95 -9.90 -3.26 4.06
N ALA A 96 -9.24 -4.21 4.72
CA ALA A 96 -8.54 -3.97 5.99
C ALA A 96 -7.38 -2.98 5.83
N ILE A 97 -7.15 -2.08 6.78
CA ILE A 97 -6.01 -1.16 6.76
C ILE A 97 -4.84 -1.81 7.52
N PRO A 98 -3.68 -2.05 6.90
CA PRO A 98 -2.53 -2.60 7.60
C PRO A 98 -2.14 -1.73 8.79
N ARG A 99 -1.73 -2.34 9.90
CA ARG A 99 -1.35 -1.63 11.13
C ARG A 99 0.05 -1.02 10.97
N GLY A 100 0.27 0.08 11.67
CA GLY A 100 1.57 0.75 11.78
C GLY A 100 1.85 1.06 13.24
N SER A 101 2.97 1.73 13.51
CA SER A 101 3.47 1.92 14.87
C SER A 101 2.53 2.73 15.76
N CYS A 102 1.71 3.61 15.17
CA CYS A 102 0.73 4.41 15.91
C CYS A 102 -0.53 3.64 16.32
N CYS A 103 -0.75 2.43 15.79
CA CYS A 103 -1.96 1.68 16.09
C CYS A 103 -1.85 1.05 17.50
N PRO A 104 -2.81 1.28 18.41
CA PRO A 104 -2.82 0.59 19.70
C PRO A 104 -2.90 -0.92 19.50
N GLU A 105 -2.38 -1.74 20.41
CA GLU A 105 -2.42 -3.20 20.28
C GLU A 105 -3.86 -3.74 20.38
N ASP A 106 -4.73 -3.03 21.10
CA ASP A 106 -6.11 -3.41 21.35
C ASP A 106 -7.10 -2.33 20.88
N ALA A 107 -7.90 -2.67 19.86
CA ALA A 107 -9.15 -2.02 19.50
C ALA A 107 -10.01 -3.03 18.73
#